data_AF-A0A1B6EAY9-F1
#
_entry.id   AF-A0A1B6EAY9-F1
#
_cell.length_a   1.000
_cell.length_b   1.000
_cell.length_c   1.000
_cell.angle_alpha   90.00
_cell.angle_beta   90.00
_cell.angle_gamma   90.00
#
_symmetry.space_group_name_H-M   'P 1'
#
loop_
_entity.id
_entity.type
_entity.pdbx_description
1 polymer ?
#
loop_
_entity_poly.entity_id
_entity_poly.type
_entity_poly.pdbx_seq_one_letter_code
_entity_poly.pdbx_strand_id
1 'polypeptide(L)'
;AKVRERSVSRLQKEMSKLGVDVEDSENAHFKKTRGRSKSLSRPPSKRMRMDVDVSHSRVRSMSRPPRDESGIRDPQMKKKLKKVAHKAIAKKVAKKGLKGEGDRFIGTKMPRHLFAGKRGVGKTDRR
;
A
#
# COMPACT_ATOMS: atom_id res chain seq x y z
N ALA A 1 -21.46 9.83 7.38
CA ALA A 1 -21.78 9.32 6.03
C ALA A 1 -22.74 10.30 5.37
N LYS A 2 -22.45 10.78 4.15
CA LYS A 2 -23.33 11.75 3.46
C LYS A 2 -24.66 11.05 3.14
N VAL A 3 -25.76 11.56 3.71
CA VAL A 3 -27.10 11.00 3.48
C VAL A 3 -27.40 11.12 1.98
N ARG A 4 -27.80 10.01 1.34
CA ARG A 4 -28.10 10.03 -0.10
C ARG A 4 -29.28 10.97 -0.34
N GLU A 5 -29.04 12.02 -1.09
CA GLU A 5 -30.06 13.02 -1.42
C GLU A 5 -31.18 12.45 -2.30
N ARG A 6 -30.91 11.39 -3.07
CA ARG A 6 -31.88 10.66 -3.90
C ARG A 6 -32.27 9.34 -3.24
N SER A 7 -33.28 9.35 -2.37
CA SER A 7 -33.88 8.15 -1.77
C SER A 7 -35.33 7.97 -2.24
N VAL A 8 -35.79 6.72 -2.27
CA VAL A 8 -37.18 6.39 -2.63
C VAL A 8 -38.17 7.05 -1.65
N SER A 9 -37.82 7.11 -0.37
CA SER A 9 -38.63 7.78 0.66
C SER A 9 -38.78 9.27 0.41
N ARG A 10 -37.73 9.94 -0.06
CA ARG A 10 -37.78 11.37 -0.39
C ARG A 10 -38.62 11.62 -1.64
N LEU A 11 -38.46 10.78 -2.66
CA LEU A 11 -39.26 10.84 -3.89
C LEU A 11 -40.76 10.74 -3.60
N GLN A 12 -41.18 9.78 -2.76
CA GLN A 12 -42.59 9.60 -2.38
C GLN A 12 -43.15 10.85 -1.69
N LYS A 13 -42.40 11.41 -0.73
CA LYS A 13 -42.83 12.60 0.02
C LYS A 13 -42.98 13.85 -0.86
N GLU A 14 -42.04 14.06 -1.78
CA GLU A 14 -42.07 15.22 -2.68
C GLU A 14 -43.19 15.10 -3.72
N MET A 15 -43.43 13.92 -4.28
CA MET A 15 -44.50 13.69 -5.26
C MET A 15 -45.90 13.75 -4.64
N SER A 16 -46.07 13.21 -3.44
CA SER A 16 -47.32 13.35 -2.66
C SER A 16 -47.63 14.82 -2.35
N LYS A 17 -46.61 15.63 -2.00
CA LYS A 17 -46.77 17.07 -1.80
C LYS A 17 -47.26 17.80 -3.05
N LEU A 18 -46.91 17.32 -4.23
CA LEU A 18 -47.36 17.85 -5.51
C LEU A 18 -48.76 17.34 -5.91
N GLY A 19 -49.42 16.55 -5.05
CA GLY A 19 -50.76 16.01 -5.29
C GLY A 19 -50.79 14.75 -6.14
N VAL A 20 -49.64 14.09 -6.35
CA VAL A 20 -49.56 12.81 -7.07
C VAL A 20 -49.77 11.68 -6.06
N ASP A 21 -50.74 10.81 -6.31
CA ASP A 21 -50.94 9.61 -5.49
C ASP A 21 -49.85 8.58 -5.80
N VAL A 22 -49.08 8.22 -4.77
CA VAL A 22 -47.96 7.27 -4.85
C VAL A 22 -48.18 6.10 -3.88
N GLU A 23 -49.36 5.96 -3.30
CA GLU A 23 -49.67 4.92 -2.31
C GLU A 23 -49.76 3.54 -2.97
N ASP A 24 -50.45 3.41 -4.10
CA ASP A 24 -50.69 2.15 -4.82
C ASP A 24 -49.54 1.73 -5.77
N SER A 25 -48.30 1.92 -5.31
CA SER A 25 -47.09 1.80 -6.14
C SER A 25 -46.27 0.52 -5.88
N GLU A 26 -46.90 -0.56 -5.40
CA GLU A 26 -46.20 -1.83 -5.08
C GLU A 26 -45.40 -2.40 -6.27
N ASN A 27 -45.96 -2.33 -7.48
CA ASN A 27 -45.32 -2.81 -8.71
C ASN A 27 -44.48 -1.74 -9.46
N ALA A 28 -44.26 -0.56 -8.86
CA ALA A 28 -43.58 0.54 -9.52
C ALA A 28 -42.06 0.34 -9.63
N HIS A 29 -41.48 0.81 -10.75
CA HIS A 29 -40.05 0.63 -11.06
C HIS A 29 -39.09 1.29 -10.06
N PHE A 30 -39.50 2.36 -9.38
CA PHE A 30 -38.67 3.02 -8.38
C PHE A 30 -38.58 2.24 -7.05
N LYS A 31 -39.54 1.33 -6.76
CA LYS A 31 -39.45 0.36 -5.65
C LYS A 31 -38.69 -0.91 -6.04
N LYS A 32 -38.60 -1.22 -7.34
CA LYS A 32 -37.79 -2.32 -7.89
C LYS A 32 -36.30 -2.00 -7.77
N THR A 33 -35.78 -2.06 -6.55
CA THR A 33 -34.34 -2.07 -6.34
C THR A 33 -33.81 -3.38 -6.92
N ARG A 34 -33.17 -3.36 -8.09
CA ARG A 34 -32.27 -4.46 -8.47
C ARG A 34 -31.24 -4.52 -7.36
N GLY A 35 -31.42 -5.48 -6.44
CA GLY A 35 -30.39 -5.83 -5.48
C GLY A 35 -29.13 -6.01 -6.29
N ARG A 36 -28.19 -5.08 -6.14
CA ARG A 36 -26.89 -5.09 -6.82
C ARG A 36 -26.41 -6.54 -6.75
N SER A 37 -26.31 -7.20 -7.90
CA SER A 37 -25.99 -8.61 -8.07
C SER A 37 -24.78 -8.96 -7.19
N LYS A 38 -25.07 -9.34 -5.95
CA LYS A 38 -24.13 -10.00 -5.08
C LYS A 38 -24.21 -11.44 -5.54
N SER A 39 -23.20 -11.86 -6.27
CA SER A 39 -23.01 -13.23 -6.72
C SER A 39 -23.40 -14.17 -5.57
N LEU A 40 -24.53 -14.86 -5.70
CA LEU A 40 -25.08 -15.77 -4.68
C LEU A 40 -24.14 -16.98 -4.43
N SER A 41 -23.04 -17.09 -5.18
CA SER A 41 -22.06 -18.16 -5.10
C SER A 41 -20.90 -17.92 -4.12
N ARG A 42 -20.82 -16.77 -3.43
CA ARG A 42 -19.76 -16.56 -2.43
C ARG A 42 -20.33 -16.49 -1.01
N PRO A 43 -20.01 -17.46 -0.12
CA PRO A 43 -20.39 -17.34 1.27
C PRO A 43 -19.79 -16.04 1.83
N PRO A 44 -20.55 -15.28 2.65
CA PRO A 44 -20.04 -14.07 3.28
C PRO A 44 -18.82 -14.45 4.12
N SER A 45 -17.65 -13.88 3.80
CA SER A 45 -16.46 -14.07 4.63
C SER A 45 -16.69 -13.35 5.96
N LYS A 46 -17.32 -14.05 6.92
CA LYS A 46 -17.55 -13.57 8.29
C LYS A 46 -16.27 -13.48 9.13
N ARG A 47 -15.09 -13.64 8.51
CA ARG A 47 -13.80 -13.41 9.14
C ARG A 47 -13.24 -12.11 8.59
N MET A 48 -13.00 -11.14 9.48
CA MET A 48 -12.06 -10.06 9.16
C MET A 48 -10.77 -10.72 8.69
N ARG A 49 -10.28 -10.33 7.51
CA ARG A 49 -8.94 -10.75 7.06
C ARG A 49 -7.94 -10.15 8.03
N MET A 50 -7.49 -10.96 8.99
CA MET A 50 -6.39 -10.59 9.87
C MET A 50 -5.11 -10.65 9.02
N ASP A 51 -4.15 -9.75 9.25
CA ASP A 51 -2.89 -9.64 8.48
C ASP A 51 -2.09 -10.95 8.36
N VAL A 52 -2.38 -11.94 9.19
CA VAL A 52 -1.85 -13.32 9.09
C VAL A 52 -2.21 -13.96 7.73
N ASP A 53 -3.39 -13.69 7.19
CA ASP A 53 -3.81 -14.16 5.85
C ASP A 53 -3.14 -13.37 4.71
N VAL A 54 -2.67 -12.15 4.98
CA VAL A 54 -2.03 -11.26 3.99
C VAL A 54 -0.53 -11.55 3.88
N SER A 55 0.08 -12.17 4.89
CA SER A 55 1.51 -12.52 4.87
C SER A 55 1.89 -13.52 3.75
N HIS A 56 0.91 -14.28 3.23
CA HIS A 56 1.07 -15.18 2.08
C HIS A 56 0.85 -14.49 0.72
N SER A 57 0.40 -13.23 0.68
CA SER A 57 -0.10 -12.59 -0.54
C SER A 57 0.98 -11.99 -1.48
N ARG A 58 2.26 -12.01 -1.09
CA ARG A 58 3.36 -11.52 -1.96
C ARG A 58 4.09 -12.61 -2.73
N VAL A 59 3.78 -13.89 -2.49
CA VAL A 59 4.28 -14.98 -3.34
C VAL A 59 3.15 -15.37 -4.27
N ARG A 60 3.26 -14.97 -5.55
CA ARG A 60 2.25 -15.21 -6.60
C ARG A 60 1.95 -16.70 -6.89
N SER A 61 2.54 -17.62 -6.14
CA SER A 61 2.33 -19.07 -6.27
C SER A 61 2.47 -19.73 -4.90
N MET A 62 1.38 -20.32 -4.38
CA MET A 62 1.40 -21.11 -3.14
C MET A 62 2.23 -22.40 -3.23
N SER A 63 2.78 -22.72 -4.41
CA SER A 63 3.55 -23.95 -4.65
C SER A 63 4.98 -23.92 -4.10
N ARG A 64 5.53 -22.76 -3.74
CA ARG A 64 6.92 -22.64 -3.29
C ARG A 64 7.02 -21.87 -1.96
N PRO A 65 7.77 -22.39 -0.98
CA PRO A 65 8.05 -21.63 0.23
C PRO A 65 8.87 -20.37 -0.10
N PRO A 66 8.78 -19.30 0.72
CA PRO A 66 9.59 -18.10 0.57
C PRO A 66 11.10 -18.42 0.53
N ARG A 67 11.88 -17.64 -0.22
CA ARG A 67 13.33 -17.86 -0.40
C ARG A 67 14.13 -17.72 0.91
N ASP A 68 13.64 -16.92 1.85
CA ASP A 68 14.26 -16.76 3.17
C ASP A 68 13.94 -17.92 4.13
N GLU A 69 13.07 -18.85 3.71
CA GLU A 69 12.64 -20.02 4.47
C GLU A 69 13.10 -21.32 3.81
N SER A 70 13.20 -21.33 2.48
CA SER A 70 13.66 -22.49 1.71
C SER A 70 15.09 -22.87 2.13
N GLY A 71 15.24 -24.04 2.73
CA GLY A 71 16.54 -24.58 3.17
C GLY A 71 16.85 -24.42 4.66
N ILE A 72 15.95 -23.82 5.46
CA ILE A 72 16.11 -23.76 6.91
C ILE A 72 15.27 -24.86 7.55
N ARG A 73 15.90 -25.72 8.36
CA ARG A 73 15.22 -26.85 9.02
C ARG A 73 14.26 -26.42 10.12
N ASP A 74 14.74 -25.58 11.03
CA ASP A 74 14.03 -25.28 12.29
C ASP A 74 13.66 -23.79 12.40
N PRO A 75 12.48 -23.45 12.96
CA PRO A 75 12.06 -22.06 13.13
C PRO A 75 12.93 -21.26 14.11
N GLN A 76 13.55 -21.95 15.08
CA GLN A 76 14.53 -21.34 15.99
C GLN A 76 15.79 -20.91 15.24
N MET A 77 16.27 -21.74 14.31
CA MET A 77 17.41 -21.43 13.44
C MET A 77 17.10 -20.23 12.54
N LYS A 78 15.90 -20.15 11.99
CA LYS A 78 15.43 -18.98 11.22
C LYS A 78 15.53 -17.69 12.02
N LYS A 79 15.06 -17.68 13.27
CA LYS A 79 15.17 -16.50 14.17
C LYS A 79 16.63 -16.12 14.43
N LYS A 80 17.51 -17.11 14.64
CA LYS A 80 18.95 -16.89 14.83
C LYS A 80 19.58 -16.26 13.58
N LEU A 81 19.31 -16.81 12.40
CA LEU A 81 19.83 -16.30 11.13
C LEU A 81 19.38 -14.87 10.84
N LYS A 82 18.11 -14.54 11.09
CA LYS A 82 17.61 -13.16 10.97
C LYS A 82 18.41 -12.19 11.86
N LYS A 83 18.68 -12.55 13.12
CA LYS A 83 19.50 -11.73 14.02
C LYS A 83 20.93 -11.53 13.50
N VAL A 84 21.55 -12.60 12.97
CA VAL A 84 22.90 -12.53 12.39
C VAL A 84 22.93 -11.60 11.18
N ALA A 85 21.94 -11.70 10.28
CA ALA A 85 21.81 -10.83 9.11
C ALA A 85 21.66 -9.37 9.51
N HIS A 86 20.74 -9.05 10.44
CA HIS A 86 20.56 -7.68 10.94
C HIS A 86 21.84 -7.11 11.57
N LYS A 87 22.57 -7.93 12.34
CA LYS A 87 23.85 -7.53 12.93
C LYS A 87 24.91 -7.24 11.86
N ALA A 88 24.98 -8.06 10.81
CA ALA A 88 25.92 -7.85 9.70
C ALA A 88 25.62 -6.55 8.93
N ILE A 89 24.35 -6.32 8.61
CA ILE A 89 23.89 -5.10 7.92
C ILE A 89 24.18 -3.86 8.77
N ALA A 90 23.83 -3.88 10.06
CA ALA A 90 24.05 -2.76 10.96
C ALA A 90 25.54 -2.34 11.03
N LYS A 91 26.44 -3.32 11.10
CA LYS A 91 27.89 -3.05 11.16
C LYS A 91 28.46 -2.39 9.91
N LYS A 92 27.94 -2.72 8.73
CA LYS A 92 28.50 -2.25 7.44
C LYS A 92 27.74 -1.05 6.88
N VAL A 93 26.41 -1.13 6.85
CA VAL A 93 25.51 -0.18 6.21
C VAL A 93 25.14 0.93 7.19
N ALA A 94 24.53 0.58 8.33
CA ALA A 94 24.04 1.58 9.29
C ALA A 94 25.18 2.40 9.90
N LYS A 95 26.31 1.75 10.25
CA LYS A 95 27.49 2.45 10.77
C LYS A 95 28.01 3.55 9.84
N LYS A 96 27.92 3.34 8.52
CA LYS A 96 28.40 4.28 7.50
C LYS A 96 27.30 5.18 6.94
N GLY A 97 26.05 5.05 7.42
CA GLY A 97 24.90 5.80 6.91
C GLY A 97 24.55 5.49 5.44
N LEU A 98 24.88 4.29 4.95
CA LEU A 98 24.60 3.88 3.57
C LEU A 98 23.09 3.61 3.38
N LYS A 99 22.57 3.86 2.18
CA LYS A 99 21.16 3.60 1.86
C LYS A 99 20.81 2.11 1.87
N GLY A 100 21.80 1.25 1.64
CA GLY A 100 21.68 -0.20 1.60
C GLY A 100 22.97 -0.86 1.16
N GLU A 101 22.96 -2.18 1.00
CA GLU A 101 24.14 -2.94 0.56
C GLU A 101 24.57 -2.62 -0.88
N GLY A 102 23.64 -2.13 -1.71
CA GLY A 102 23.92 -1.70 -3.08
C GLY A 102 24.59 -0.32 -3.18
N ASP A 103 24.64 0.44 -2.08
CA ASP A 103 25.21 1.79 -2.07
C ASP A 103 26.73 1.74 -1.98
N ARG A 104 27.37 1.86 -3.15
CA ARG A 104 28.83 1.79 -3.35
C ARG A 104 29.39 3.09 -3.93
N PHE A 105 28.72 4.22 -3.71
CA PHE A 105 29.17 5.51 -4.23
C PHE A 105 30.48 5.95 -3.58
N ILE A 106 31.43 6.38 -4.40
CA ILE A 106 32.73 6.92 -3.96
C ILE A 106 32.77 8.40 -4.33
N GLY A 107 32.57 9.26 -3.34
CA GLY A 107 32.68 10.70 -3.53
C GLY A 107 34.13 11.18 -3.51
N THR A 108 34.45 12.15 -4.37
CA THR A 108 35.75 12.84 -4.34
C THR A 108 35.79 13.83 -3.18
N LYS A 109 36.60 13.55 -2.14
CA LYS A 109 36.71 14.43 -0.96
C LYS A 109 37.34 15.79 -1.28
N MET A 110 38.31 15.82 -2.19
CA MET A 110 39.03 17.04 -2.57
C MET A 110 38.93 17.26 -4.08
N PRO A 111 37.80 17.79 -4.59
CA PRO A 111 37.65 18.04 -6.02
C PRO A 111 38.55 19.20 -6.47
N ARG A 112 39.22 19.03 -7.62
CA ARG A 112 40.26 19.94 -8.09
C ARG A 112 39.80 21.39 -8.25
N HIS A 113 38.60 21.63 -8.76
CA HIS A 113 38.05 22.99 -8.96
C HIS A 113 37.78 23.76 -7.65
N LEU A 114 37.83 23.08 -6.49
CA LEU A 114 37.77 23.73 -5.19
C LEU A 114 39.15 24.11 -4.64
N PHE A 115 40.18 23.32 -4.93
CA PHE A 115 41.50 23.40 -4.28
C PHE A 115 42.65 23.81 -5.22
N ALA A 116 42.41 23.93 -6.52
CA ALA A 116 43.39 24.34 -7.50
C ALA A 116 43.05 25.70 -8.10
N GLY A 117 44.09 26.51 -8.36
CA GLY A 117 43.96 27.83 -8.95
C GLY A 117 43.81 28.96 -7.92
N LYS A 118 44.02 30.19 -8.37
CA LYS A 118 43.80 31.43 -7.59
C LYS A 118 42.82 32.30 -8.37
N ARG A 119 41.95 33.04 -7.66
CA ARG A 119 41.04 34.01 -8.30
C ARG A 119 41.82 35.27 -8.67
N GLY A 120 41.79 35.63 -9.94
CA GLY A 120 42.34 36.88 -10.47
C GLY A 120 41.28 38.00 -10.53
N VAL A 121 41.66 39.14 -11.11
CA VAL A 121 40.74 40.24 -11.43
C VAL A 121 40.01 39.90 -12.75
N GLY A 122 38.68 39.93 -12.76
CA GLY A 122 37.86 39.63 -13.94
C GLY A 122 36.86 38.49 -13.72
N LYS A 123 36.71 37.62 -14.72
CA LYS A 123 35.76 36.49 -14.67
C LYS A 123 36.18 35.47 -13.60
N THR A 124 35.18 34.96 -12.88
CA THR A 124 35.32 33.95 -11.83
C THR A 124 34.62 32.65 -12.24
N ASP A 125 35.10 31.51 -11.74
CA ASP A 125 34.57 30.17 -12.08
C ASP A 125 33.18 29.89 -11.50
N ARG A 126 32.81 30.61 -10.44
CA ARG A 126 31.55 30.44 -9.69
C ARG A 126 30.97 31.80 -9.36
N ARG A 127 29.64 31.87 -9.28
CA ARG A 127 28.89 33.09 -8.95
C ARG A 127 29.16 33.58 -7.54
#